data_AF-A0A150WIA1-F1
#
_entry.id   AF-A0A150WIA1-F1
#
_cell.length_a   1.000
_cell.length_b   1.000
_cell.length_c   1.000
_cell.angle_alpha   90.00
_cell.angle_beta   90.00
_cell.angle_gamma   90.00
#
_symmetry.space_group_name_H-M   'P 1'
#
loop_
_entity.id
_entity.type
_entity.pdbx_description
1 polymer ?
#
loop_
_entity_poly.entity_id
_entity_poly.type
_entity_poly.pdbx_seq_one_letter_code
_entity_poly.pdbx_strand_id
1 'polypeptide(L)'
;MLYGRRVIEPQRVPHGQGPRRFILNKSFQYKYCWYMVTAVAGGAVLFLLPAYYFIVQNYDLFKSLAYDTHPYLVEHLEREVTWLKIFLSASFLFLMGVTLFLGIRMTKNLLSPLVTMERHMHQLMLGQWHIPDYHLPEEDDYRDLAMTYDYFYRALKANTETELKLLEKLSIDPQNREAYAAWKHLLAEKRARLGIREEFITNDSVVDLSEFDQKRRVS
;
A
#
# COMPACT_ATOMS: atom_id res chain seq x y z
N MET A 1 2.06 3.58 -45.14
CA MET A 1 2.20 2.17 -44.69
C MET A 1 3.42 2.08 -43.78
N LEU A 2 3.38 1.15 -42.83
CA LEU A 2 4.38 0.82 -41.80
C LEU A 2 4.08 1.28 -40.35
N TYR A 3 3.40 0.34 -39.68
CA TYR A 3 3.50 -0.14 -38.29
C TYR A 3 3.09 0.78 -37.13
N GLY A 4 1.79 0.72 -36.84
CA GLY A 4 1.28 0.82 -35.47
C GLY A 4 1.95 -0.24 -34.59
N ARG A 5 2.76 0.24 -33.65
CA ARG A 5 3.33 -0.53 -32.54
C ARG A 5 2.15 -1.03 -31.69
N ARG A 6 1.80 -2.32 -31.82
CA ARG A 6 0.82 -2.95 -30.93
C ARG A 6 1.37 -2.83 -29.51
N VAL A 7 0.68 -2.05 -28.68
CA VAL A 7 0.84 -2.08 -27.23
C VAL A 7 0.38 -3.48 -26.82
N ILE A 8 1.33 -4.33 -26.47
CA ILE A 8 1.04 -5.64 -25.90
C ILE A 8 0.38 -5.34 -24.55
N GLU A 9 -0.94 -5.50 -24.47
CA GLU A 9 -1.64 -5.48 -23.19
C GLU A 9 -1.02 -6.57 -22.31
N PRO A 10 -0.47 -6.24 -21.12
CA PRO A 10 0.06 -7.25 -20.24
C PRO A 10 -1.07 -8.19 -19.83
N GLN A 11 -0.88 -9.46 -20.17
CA GLN A 11 -1.78 -10.56 -19.90
C GLN A 11 -2.13 -10.57 -18.41
N ARG A 12 -3.41 -10.38 -18.06
CA ARG A 12 -3.92 -10.39 -16.69
C ARG A 12 -3.73 -11.77 -16.07
N VAL A 13 -2.62 -11.99 -15.37
CA VAL A 13 -2.40 -13.20 -14.59
C VAL A 13 -3.15 -13.06 -13.26
N PRO A 14 -4.10 -13.94 -12.91
CA PRO A 14 -4.82 -13.85 -11.65
C PRO A 14 -3.86 -14.19 -10.50
N HIS A 15 -3.37 -13.17 -9.79
CA HIS A 15 -2.48 -13.35 -8.67
C HIS A 15 -3.30 -13.71 -7.42
N GLY A 16 -3.02 -14.89 -6.87
CA GLY A 16 -3.58 -15.36 -5.61
C GLY A 16 -3.28 -14.36 -4.51
N GLN A 17 -4.32 -13.74 -3.97
CA GLN A 17 -4.24 -12.92 -2.77
C GLN A 17 -3.73 -13.81 -1.63
N GLY A 18 -2.48 -13.64 -1.23
CA GLY A 18 -1.95 -14.23 -0.01
C GLY A 18 -2.84 -13.89 1.20
N PRO A 19 -2.74 -14.64 2.31
CA PRO A 19 -3.64 -14.49 3.44
C PRO A 19 -3.67 -13.03 3.93
N ARG A 20 -4.86 -12.42 3.88
CA ARG A 20 -5.11 -11.02 4.26
C ARG A 20 -4.79 -10.84 5.75
N ARG A 21 -3.53 -10.57 6.09
CA ARG A 21 -3.15 -10.21 7.46
C ARG A 21 -3.86 -8.89 7.80
N PHE A 22 -4.78 -8.94 8.77
CA PHE A 22 -5.56 -7.77 9.18
C PHE A 22 -4.71 -6.69 9.86
N ILE A 23 -3.53 -7.06 10.35
CA ILE A 23 -2.63 -6.21 11.12
C ILE A 23 -1.30 -6.15 10.38
N LEU A 24 -1.02 -5.02 9.72
CA LEU A 24 0.26 -4.79 9.05
C LEU A 24 1.28 -4.17 10.01
N ASN A 25 0.89 -3.14 10.74
CA ASN A 25 1.70 -2.49 11.76
C ASN A 25 0.86 -2.16 13.00
N LYS A 26 1.06 -2.92 14.08
CA LYS A 26 0.27 -2.82 15.32
C LYS A 26 0.36 -1.43 15.92
N SER A 27 1.58 -0.88 16.05
CA SER A 27 1.79 0.41 16.74
C SER A 27 1.09 1.55 16.01
N PHE A 28 1.17 1.57 14.68
CA PHE A 28 0.47 2.56 13.85
C PHE A 28 -1.04 2.39 13.97
N GLN A 29 -1.57 1.18 13.73
CA GLN A 29 -3.02 0.95 13.74
C GLN A 29 -3.66 1.27 15.10
N TYR A 30 -3.05 0.86 16.21
CA TYR A 30 -3.57 1.17 17.55
C TYR A 30 -3.51 2.66 17.87
N LYS A 31 -2.44 3.36 17.47
CA LYS A 31 -2.29 4.80 17.73
C LYS A 31 -3.43 5.61 17.08
N TYR A 32 -3.69 5.39 15.80
CA TYR A 32 -4.74 6.12 15.08
C TYR A 32 -6.15 5.66 15.45
N CYS A 33 -6.34 4.36 15.70
CA CYS A 33 -7.61 3.85 16.19
C CYS A 33 -7.95 4.43 17.58
N TRP A 34 -6.96 4.55 18.47
CA TRP A 34 -7.13 5.20 19.77
C TRP A 34 -7.51 6.68 19.65
N TYR A 35 -6.87 7.43 18.74
CA TYR A 35 -7.26 8.83 18.48
C TYR A 35 -8.69 8.95 17.98
N MET A 36 -9.13 8.07 17.08
CA MET A 36 -10.49 8.07 16.57
C MET A 36 -11.51 7.71 17.67
N VAL A 37 -11.22 6.66 18.45
CA VAL A 37 -12.08 6.23 19.56
C VAL A 37 -12.19 7.31 20.63
N THR A 38 -11.08 7.95 21.01
CA THR A 38 -11.09 9.02 22.01
C THR A 38 -11.80 10.28 21.51
N ALA A 39 -11.65 10.65 20.24
CA ALA A 39 -12.38 11.77 19.65
C ALA A 39 -13.90 11.53 19.65
N VAL A 40 -14.34 10.35 19.22
CA VAL A 40 -15.77 9.99 19.19
C VAL A 40 -16.33 9.83 20.60
N ALA A 41 -15.61 9.15 21.50
CA ALA A 41 -16.03 9.01 22.89
C ALA A 41 -16.10 10.36 23.60
N GLY A 42 -15.11 11.24 23.38
CA GLY A 42 -15.10 12.60 23.93
C GLY A 42 -16.28 13.42 23.45
N GLY A 43 -16.57 13.40 22.14
CA GLY A 43 -17.75 14.05 21.57
C GLY A 43 -19.05 13.46 22.14
N ALA A 44 -19.18 12.14 22.17
CA ALA A 44 -20.35 11.46 22.72
C ALA A 44 -20.58 11.82 24.18
N VAL A 45 -19.54 11.84 25.01
CA VAL A 45 -19.64 12.25 26.43
C VAL A 45 -20.09 13.70 26.55
N LEU A 46 -19.53 14.61 25.75
CA LEU A 46 -19.88 16.03 25.79
C LEU A 46 -21.38 16.27 25.52
N PHE A 47 -22.00 15.47 24.65
CA PHE A 47 -23.44 15.55 24.38
C PHE A 47 -24.30 14.70 25.33
N LEU A 48 -23.85 13.50 25.69
CA LEU A 48 -24.63 12.56 26.50
C LEU A 48 -24.71 12.98 27.96
N LEU A 49 -23.69 13.62 28.53
CA LEU A 49 -23.72 14.06 29.93
C LEU A 49 -24.83 15.09 30.20
N PRO A 50 -24.91 16.21 29.44
CA PRO A 50 -25.99 17.17 29.59
C PRO A 50 -27.35 16.54 29.29
N ALA A 51 -27.46 15.73 28.23
CA ALA A 51 -28.71 15.07 27.88
C ALA A 51 -29.19 14.15 29.00
N TYR A 52 -28.30 13.35 29.59
CA TYR A 52 -28.61 12.49 30.72
C TYR A 52 -29.07 13.30 31.94
N TYR A 53 -28.37 14.39 32.25
CA TYR A 53 -28.75 15.30 33.33
C TYR A 53 -30.17 15.85 33.15
N PHE A 54 -30.49 16.38 31.96
CA PHE A 54 -31.82 16.89 31.66
C PHE A 54 -32.89 15.79 31.73
N ILE A 55 -32.60 14.59 31.26
CA ILE A 55 -33.57 13.47 31.31
C ILE A 55 -33.87 13.12 32.77
N VAL A 56 -32.85 12.93 33.61
CA VAL A 56 -33.05 12.62 35.03
C VAL A 56 -33.84 13.74 35.73
N GLN A 57 -33.44 14.99 35.52
CA GLN A 57 -34.10 16.15 36.14
C GLN A 57 -35.58 16.26 35.73
N ASN A 58 -35.88 16.08 34.45
CA ASN A 58 -37.27 16.13 33.96
C ASN A 58 -38.11 14.98 34.53
N TYR A 59 -37.56 13.77 34.61
CA TYR A 59 -38.27 12.63 35.15
C TYR A 59 -38.52 12.72 36.66
N ASP A 60 -37.59 13.26 37.43
CA ASP A 60 -37.80 13.50 38.86
C ASP A 60 -38.95 14.51 39.08
N LEU A 61 -39.03 15.54 38.23
CA LEU A 61 -40.12 16.51 38.25
C LEU A 61 -41.45 15.84 37.89
N PHE A 62 -41.51 15.05 36.81
CA PHE A 62 -42.73 14.31 36.44
C PHE A 62 -43.18 13.33 37.52
N LYS A 63 -42.22 12.68 38.19
CA LYS A 63 -42.51 11.74 39.26
C LYS A 63 -43.14 12.45 40.46
N SER A 64 -42.58 13.59 40.88
CA SER A 64 -43.15 14.41 41.96
C SER A 64 -44.59 14.86 41.65
N LEU A 65 -44.83 15.32 40.42
CA LEU A 65 -46.17 15.77 39.98
C LEU A 65 -47.17 14.61 39.90
N ALA A 66 -46.73 13.43 39.47
CA ALA A 66 -47.57 12.24 39.34
C ALA A 66 -48.00 11.69 40.70
N TYR A 67 -47.15 11.77 41.74
CA TYR A 67 -47.55 11.39 43.10
C TYR A 67 -48.75 12.20 43.60
N ASP A 68 -48.81 13.50 43.26
CA ASP A 68 -49.88 14.40 43.72
C ASP A 68 -51.17 14.28 42.90
N THR A 69 -51.07 14.03 41.60
CA THR A 69 -52.22 14.07 40.68
C THR A 69 -52.74 12.70 40.29
N HIS A 70 -51.86 11.77 39.93
CA HIS A 70 -52.23 10.47 39.36
C HIS A 70 -51.20 9.39 39.75
N PRO A 71 -51.31 8.79 40.94
CA PRO A 71 -50.29 7.89 41.48
C PRO A 71 -50.08 6.60 40.67
N TYR A 72 -51.08 6.19 39.87
CA TYR A 72 -50.95 5.01 39.00
C TYR A 72 -49.94 5.21 37.85
N LEU A 73 -49.62 6.46 37.48
CA LEU A 73 -48.64 6.77 36.42
C LEU A 73 -47.18 6.60 36.87
N VAL A 74 -46.92 6.57 38.18
CA VAL A 74 -45.57 6.50 38.74
C VAL A 74 -44.85 5.23 38.31
N GLU A 75 -45.53 4.08 38.34
CA GLU A 75 -44.93 2.80 37.95
C GLU A 75 -44.53 2.79 36.46
N HIS A 76 -45.35 3.41 35.61
CA HIS A 76 -45.06 3.54 34.18
C HIS A 76 -43.83 4.44 33.94
N LEU A 77 -43.75 5.58 34.63
CA LEU A 77 -42.61 6.50 34.56
C LEU A 77 -41.31 5.82 35.02
N GLU A 78 -41.32 5.07 36.11
CA GLU A 78 -40.13 4.35 36.60
C GLU A 78 -39.64 3.29 35.59
N ARG A 79 -40.58 2.56 34.99
CA ARG A 79 -40.27 1.57 33.95
C ARG A 79 -39.66 2.23 32.73
N GLU A 80 -40.21 3.35 32.28
CA GLU A 80 -39.70 4.11 31.13
C GLU A 80 -38.28 4.63 31.36
N VAL A 81 -38.00 5.23 32.52
CA VAL A 81 -36.63 5.67 32.90
C VAL A 81 -35.65 4.51 32.86
N THR A 82 -36.05 3.34 33.37
CA THR A 82 -35.18 2.16 33.40
C THR A 82 -34.86 1.69 31.99
N TRP A 83 -35.87 1.60 31.11
CA TRP A 83 -35.67 1.28 29.69
C TRP A 83 -34.80 2.30 28.98
N LEU A 84 -35.00 3.58 29.26
CA LEU A 84 -34.23 4.66 28.65
C LEU A 84 -32.75 4.59 29.07
N LYS A 85 -32.45 4.31 30.34
CA LYS A 85 -31.07 4.08 30.82
C LYS A 85 -30.41 2.88 30.15
N ILE A 86 -31.13 1.77 30.03
CA ILE A 86 -30.65 0.56 29.34
C ILE A 86 -30.39 0.89 27.86
N PHE A 87 -31.32 1.58 27.20
CA PHE A 87 -31.19 1.95 25.79
C PHE A 87 -30.01 2.90 25.55
N LEU A 88 -29.83 3.90 26.41
CA LEU A 88 -28.73 4.87 26.33
C LEU A 88 -27.37 4.17 26.48
N SER A 89 -27.23 3.32 27.49
CA SER A 89 -25.99 2.56 27.73
C SER A 89 -25.69 1.57 26.60
N ALA A 90 -26.70 0.84 26.11
CA ALA A 90 -26.56 -0.05 24.96
C ALA A 90 -26.16 0.70 23.69
N SER A 91 -26.77 1.86 23.44
CA SER A 91 -26.45 2.73 22.28
C SER A 91 -25.00 3.25 22.35
N PHE A 92 -24.52 3.63 23.53
CA PHE A 92 -23.13 4.06 23.73
C PHE A 92 -22.15 2.91 23.45
N LEU A 93 -22.40 1.72 23.97
CA LEU A 93 -21.57 0.54 23.70
C LEU A 93 -21.56 0.17 22.21
N PHE A 94 -22.72 0.22 21.57
CA PHE A 94 -22.85 -0.02 20.13
C PHE A 94 -22.06 1.01 19.32
N LEU A 95 -22.17 2.30 19.64
CA LEU A 95 -21.41 3.38 18.99
C LEU A 95 -19.90 3.15 19.12
N MET A 96 -19.43 2.77 20.30
CA MET A 96 -18.01 2.47 20.54
C MET A 96 -17.55 1.26 19.71
N GLY A 97 -18.35 0.19 19.66
CA GLY A 97 -18.06 -0.99 18.86
C GLY A 97 -17.98 -0.70 17.36
N VAL A 98 -18.96 0.04 16.82
CA VAL A 98 -18.98 0.47 15.42
C VAL A 98 -17.79 1.37 15.08
N THR A 99 -17.47 2.32 15.96
CA THR A 99 -16.33 3.23 15.77
C THR A 99 -15.01 2.48 15.73
N LEU A 100 -14.82 1.52 16.65
CA LEU A 100 -13.63 0.66 16.67
C LEU A 100 -13.52 -0.16 15.38
N PHE A 101 -14.62 -0.79 14.96
CA PHE A 101 -14.68 -1.58 13.73
C PHE A 101 -14.33 -0.76 12.50
N LEU A 102 -14.93 0.43 12.35
CA LEU A 102 -14.66 1.35 11.25
C LEU A 102 -13.22 1.88 11.29
N GLY A 103 -12.70 2.22 12.47
CA GLY A 103 -11.33 2.71 12.62
C GLY A 103 -10.30 1.67 12.20
N ILE A 104 -10.48 0.41 12.59
CA ILE A 104 -9.63 -0.71 12.14
C ILE A 104 -9.74 -0.89 10.62
N ARG A 105 -10.96 -0.88 10.07
CA ARG A 105 -11.19 -1.06 8.64
C ARG A 105 -10.57 0.06 7.80
N MET A 106 -10.77 1.32 8.19
CA MET A 106 -10.19 2.48 7.50
C MET A 106 -8.67 2.44 7.56
N THR A 107 -8.08 2.24 8.75
CA THR A 107 -6.62 2.24 8.88
C THR A 107 -5.99 1.10 8.10
N LYS A 108 -6.65 -0.07 8.01
CA LYS A 108 -6.20 -1.17 7.16
C LYS A 108 -6.21 -0.79 5.69
N ASN A 109 -7.32 -0.22 5.20
CA ASN A 109 -7.45 0.16 3.80
C ASN A 109 -6.44 1.25 3.40
N LEU A 110 -6.15 2.19 4.30
CA LEU A 110 -5.14 3.23 4.06
C LEU A 110 -3.70 2.67 4.09
N LEU A 111 -3.40 1.79 5.04
CA LEU A 111 -2.01 1.33 5.25
C LEU A 111 -1.60 0.19 4.32
N SER A 112 -2.54 -0.66 3.89
CA SER A 112 -2.29 -1.78 2.99
C SER A 112 -1.54 -1.38 1.71
N PRO A 113 -2.02 -0.41 0.90
CA PRO A 113 -1.33 0.00 -0.32
C PRO A 113 0.06 0.56 -0.02
N LEU A 114 0.19 1.42 0.99
CA LEU A 114 1.48 2.02 1.38
C LEU A 114 2.55 0.98 1.72
N VAL A 115 2.22 -0.04 2.52
CA VAL A 115 3.20 -1.09 2.86
C VAL A 115 3.57 -1.92 1.64
N THR A 116 2.63 -2.17 0.72
CA THR A 116 2.97 -2.89 -0.52
C THR A 116 3.91 -2.08 -1.41
N MET A 117 3.71 -0.75 -1.52
CA MET A 117 4.63 0.15 -2.22
C MET A 117 6.00 0.18 -1.56
N GLU A 118 6.05 0.31 -0.23
CA GLU A 118 7.29 0.34 0.54
C GLU A 118 8.12 -0.93 0.32
N ARG A 119 7.47 -2.10 0.37
CA ARG A 119 8.14 -3.39 0.10
C ARG A 119 8.68 -3.46 -1.31
N HIS A 120 7.88 -3.06 -2.30
CA HIS A 120 8.32 -3.05 -3.70
C HIS A 120 9.52 -2.09 -3.88
N MET A 121 9.45 -0.89 -3.31
CA MET A 121 10.54 0.07 -3.32
C MET A 121 11.80 -0.46 -2.63
N HIS A 122 11.67 -1.15 -1.51
CA HIS A 122 12.80 -1.76 -0.81
C HIS A 122 13.48 -2.84 -1.67
N GLN A 123 12.70 -3.65 -2.38
CA GLN A 123 13.24 -4.64 -3.29
C GLN A 123 13.95 -4.01 -4.50
N LEU A 124 13.42 -2.91 -5.04
CA LEU A 124 14.09 -2.13 -6.08
C LEU A 124 15.42 -1.54 -5.59
N MET A 125 15.46 -1.02 -4.35
CA MET A 125 16.71 -0.53 -3.73
C MET A 125 17.75 -1.62 -3.55
N LEU A 126 17.32 -2.86 -3.27
CA LEU A 126 18.20 -4.03 -3.20
C LEU A 126 18.65 -4.53 -4.59
N GLY A 127 18.25 -3.85 -5.66
CA GLY A 127 18.64 -4.19 -7.02
C GLY A 127 17.85 -5.34 -7.62
N GLN A 128 16.66 -5.67 -7.11
CA GLN A 128 15.80 -6.70 -7.67
C GLN A 128 14.79 -6.09 -8.65
N TRP A 129 15.22 -5.84 -9.89
CA TRP A 129 14.37 -5.21 -10.93
C TRP A 129 13.53 -6.21 -11.74
N HIS A 130 13.68 -7.50 -11.46
CA HIS A 130 12.93 -8.59 -12.12
C HIS A 130 11.55 -8.85 -11.49
N ILE A 131 11.15 -8.04 -10.52
CA ILE A 131 9.90 -8.24 -9.78
C ILE A 131 8.73 -7.79 -10.67
N PRO A 132 7.59 -8.50 -10.66
CA PRO A 132 6.41 -8.12 -11.43
C PRO A 132 5.98 -6.69 -11.09
N ASP A 133 5.55 -5.96 -12.13
CA ASP A 133 5.15 -4.56 -12.02
C ASP A 133 4.10 -4.36 -10.92
N TYR A 134 4.32 -3.34 -10.11
CA TYR A 134 3.45 -3.00 -9.00
C TYR A 134 2.08 -2.53 -9.51
N HIS A 135 1.03 -3.31 -9.24
CA HIS A 135 -0.34 -2.97 -9.58
C HIS A 135 -1.18 -2.83 -8.30
N LEU A 136 -1.73 -1.62 -8.11
CA LEU A 136 -2.77 -1.36 -7.13
C LEU A 136 -4.15 -1.63 -7.75
N PRO A 137 -5.14 -2.07 -6.94
CA PRO A 137 -6.53 -2.12 -7.40
C PRO A 137 -7.01 -0.75 -7.87
N GLU A 138 -7.75 -0.70 -8.99
CA GLU A 138 -8.21 0.55 -9.64
C GLU A 138 -9.20 1.37 -8.80
N GLU A 139 -9.75 0.80 -7.72
CA GLU A 139 -10.79 1.41 -6.87
C GLU A 139 -10.24 2.22 -5.67
N ASP A 140 -8.92 2.30 -5.49
CA ASP A 140 -8.32 2.91 -4.30
C ASP A 140 -8.09 4.42 -4.44
N ASP A 141 -8.27 5.14 -3.32
CA ASP A 141 -7.92 6.56 -3.10
C ASP A 141 -6.44 6.91 -3.45
N TYR A 142 -5.64 5.89 -3.74
CA TYR A 142 -4.20 5.94 -4.01
C TYR A 142 -3.85 5.90 -5.50
N ARG A 143 -4.82 6.02 -6.42
CA ARG A 143 -4.57 5.92 -7.87
C ARG A 143 -3.47 6.87 -8.36
N ASP A 144 -3.50 8.13 -7.94
CA ASP A 144 -2.52 9.13 -8.38
C ASP A 144 -1.11 8.84 -7.84
N LEU A 145 -1.03 8.35 -6.60
CA LEU A 145 0.22 7.89 -6.01
C LEU A 145 0.76 6.65 -6.75
N ALA A 146 -0.11 5.71 -7.10
CA ALA A 146 0.22 4.53 -7.87
C ALA A 146 0.78 4.89 -9.26
N MET A 147 0.12 5.81 -9.97
CA MET A 147 0.58 6.29 -11.28
C MET A 147 1.92 7.00 -11.20
N THR A 148 2.10 7.87 -10.20
CA THR A 148 3.37 8.58 -9.97
C THR A 148 4.50 7.59 -9.69
N TYR A 149 4.21 6.57 -8.89
CA TYR A 149 5.17 5.52 -8.56
C TYR A 149 5.54 4.65 -9.78
N ASP A 150 4.55 4.22 -10.57
CA ASP A 150 4.80 3.46 -11.80
C ASP A 150 5.65 4.28 -12.78
N TYR A 151 5.34 5.57 -12.95
CA TYR A 151 6.16 6.46 -13.78
C TYR A 151 7.60 6.55 -13.27
N PHE A 152 7.79 6.75 -11.97
CA PHE A 152 9.11 6.81 -11.34
C PHE A 152 9.90 5.50 -11.53
N TYR A 153 9.27 4.36 -11.31
CA TYR A 153 9.86 3.05 -11.51
C TYR A 153 10.30 2.84 -12.97
N ARG A 154 9.41 3.14 -13.93
CA ARG A 154 9.74 3.05 -15.36
C ARG A 154 10.88 3.98 -15.76
N ALA A 155 10.89 5.20 -15.23
CA ALA A 155 11.96 6.17 -15.49
C ALA A 155 13.31 5.67 -14.97
N LEU A 156 13.36 5.13 -13.75
CA LEU A 156 14.60 4.57 -13.21
C LEU A 156 15.07 3.33 -13.98
N LYS A 157 14.15 2.45 -14.37
CA LYS A 157 14.46 1.26 -15.17
C LYS A 157 15.04 1.66 -16.53
N ALA A 158 14.38 2.58 -17.22
CA ALA A 158 14.84 3.13 -18.49
C ALA A 158 16.22 3.79 -18.35
N ASN A 159 16.45 4.57 -17.28
CA ASN A 159 17.75 5.19 -17.03
C ASN A 159 18.85 4.13 -16.84
N THR A 160 18.57 3.09 -16.06
CA THR A 160 19.51 1.99 -15.83
C THR A 160 19.82 1.22 -17.12
N GLU A 161 18.83 1.00 -17.98
CA GLU A 161 19.02 0.41 -19.30
C GLU A 161 19.85 1.30 -20.24
N THR A 162 19.66 2.62 -20.18
CA THR A 162 20.46 3.56 -20.98
C THR A 162 21.91 3.63 -20.50
N GLU A 163 22.14 3.66 -19.19
CA GLU A 163 23.49 3.59 -18.61
C GLU A 163 24.21 2.31 -19.03
N LEU A 164 23.50 1.17 -19.02
CA LEU A 164 24.04 -0.11 -19.47
C LEU A 164 24.46 -0.06 -20.95
N LYS A 165 23.60 0.47 -21.82
CA LYS A 165 23.92 0.64 -23.25
C LYS A 165 25.11 1.57 -23.49
N LEU A 166 25.29 2.58 -22.65
CA LEU A 166 26.46 3.48 -22.73
C LEU A 166 27.73 2.76 -22.26
N LEU A 167 27.66 1.99 -21.17
CA LEU A 167 28.76 1.16 -20.69
C LEU A 167 29.17 0.10 -21.72
N GLU A 168 28.22 -0.53 -22.41
CA GLU A 168 28.50 -1.51 -23.48
C GLU A 168 29.19 -0.88 -24.70
N LYS A 169 28.93 0.40 -24.98
CA LYS A 169 29.54 1.13 -26.10
C LYS A 169 30.92 1.70 -25.77
N LEU A 170 31.30 1.73 -24.49
CA LEU A 170 32.59 2.26 -24.06
C LEU A 170 33.72 1.30 -24.47
N SER A 171 34.52 1.69 -25.45
CA SER A 171 35.73 0.96 -25.82
C SER A 171 36.85 1.31 -24.84
N ILE A 172 37.17 0.38 -23.93
CA ILE A 172 38.28 0.55 -22.98
C ILE A 172 39.51 -0.17 -23.54
N ASP A 173 40.65 0.52 -23.47
CA ASP A 173 41.94 -0.05 -23.86
C ASP A 173 42.25 -1.32 -23.05
N PRO A 174 42.35 -2.50 -23.68
CA PRO A 174 42.63 -3.77 -23.00
C PRO A 174 43.96 -3.78 -22.25
N GLN A 175 44.88 -2.85 -22.56
CA GLN A 175 46.17 -2.76 -21.90
C GLN A 175 46.08 -2.24 -20.46
N ASN A 176 45.04 -1.48 -20.12
CA ASN A 176 44.80 -1.03 -18.76
C ASN A 176 43.94 -2.05 -18.00
N ARG A 177 44.61 -3.03 -17.39
CA ARG A 177 43.97 -4.14 -16.66
C ARG A 177 43.01 -3.69 -15.56
N GLU A 178 43.33 -2.62 -14.84
CA GLU A 178 42.50 -2.11 -13.75
C GLU A 178 41.20 -1.49 -14.29
N ALA A 179 41.29 -0.67 -15.34
CA ALA A 179 40.13 -0.07 -15.97
C ALA A 179 39.20 -1.11 -16.61
N TYR A 180 39.77 -2.12 -17.27
CA TYR A 180 39.01 -3.21 -17.88
C TYR A 180 38.29 -4.08 -16.82
N ALA A 181 38.96 -4.40 -15.70
CA ALA A 181 38.37 -5.14 -14.60
C ALA A 181 37.23 -4.36 -13.93
N ALA A 182 37.42 -3.06 -13.68
CA ALA A 182 36.39 -2.18 -13.10
C ALA A 182 35.16 -2.08 -14.01
N TRP A 183 35.36 -1.92 -15.32
CA TRP A 183 34.28 -1.90 -16.29
C TRP A 183 33.50 -3.20 -16.35
N LYS A 184 34.21 -4.34 -16.41
CA LYS A 184 33.56 -5.66 -16.41
C LYS A 184 32.74 -5.88 -15.14
N HIS A 185 33.25 -5.45 -13.99
CA HIS A 185 32.51 -5.50 -12.72
C HIS A 185 31.25 -4.63 -12.77
N LEU A 186 31.34 -3.39 -13.24
CA LEU A 186 30.18 -2.49 -13.38
C LEU A 186 29.12 -3.04 -14.34
N LEU A 187 29.55 -3.66 -15.43
CA LEU A 187 28.66 -4.26 -16.41
C LEU A 187 27.92 -5.47 -15.83
N ALA A 188 28.64 -6.35 -15.14
CA ALA A 188 28.05 -7.50 -14.43
C ALA A 188 27.07 -7.05 -13.35
N GLU A 189 27.41 -6.03 -12.55
CA GLU A 189 26.57 -5.49 -11.50
C GLU A 189 25.27 -4.88 -12.06
N LYS A 190 25.35 -4.09 -13.14
CA LYS A 190 24.18 -3.47 -13.78
C LYS A 190 23.28 -4.50 -14.47
N ARG A 191 23.86 -5.53 -15.11
CA ARG A 191 23.10 -6.68 -15.68
C ARG A 191 22.40 -7.50 -14.61
N ALA A 192 23.10 -7.81 -13.51
CA ALA A 192 22.53 -8.54 -12.38
C ALA A 192 21.34 -7.80 -11.79
N ARG A 193 21.41 -6.46 -11.66
CA ARG A 193 20.29 -5.64 -11.19
C ARG A 193 19.05 -5.78 -12.08
N LEU A 194 19.23 -5.72 -13.40
CA LEU A 194 18.13 -5.86 -14.37
C LEU A 194 17.61 -7.31 -14.50
N GLY A 195 18.22 -8.29 -13.82
CA GLY A 195 17.86 -9.70 -13.93
C GLY A 195 18.24 -10.31 -15.30
N ILE A 196 19.10 -9.63 -16.06
CA ILE A 196 19.65 -10.14 -17.32
C ILE A 196 20.74 -11.12 -16.92
N ARG A 197 20.43 -12.43 -16.94
CA ARG A 197 21.45 -13.46 -16.78
C ARG A 197 22.46 -13.29 -17.91
N GLU A 198 23.75 -13.27 -17.57
CA GLU A 198 24.82 -13.33 -18.55
C GLU A 198 24.62 -14.63 -19.36
N GLU A 199 23.95 -14.52 -20.50
CA GLU A 199 24.26 -15.41 -21.61
C GLU A 199 25.74 -15.14 -21.87
N PHE A 200 26.56 -16.12 -21.51
CA PHE A 200 27.97 -16.13 -21.81
C PHE A 200 28.12 -15.68 -23.26
N ILE A 201 28.64 -14.48 -23.47
CA ILE A 201 29.33 -14.17 -24.71
C ILE A 201 30.63 -14.97 -24.60
N THR A 202 30.53 -16.29 -24.73
CA THR A 202 31.66 -17.11 -25.14
C THR A 202 32.10 -16.55 -26.48
N ASN A 203 33.41 -16.36 -26.61
CA ASN A 203 34.11 -15.71 -27.72
C ASN A 203 33.92 -16.38 -29.11
N ASP A 204 32.83 -17.10 -29.36
CA ASP A 204 32.59 -17.79 -30.63
C ASP A 204 32.14 -16.82 -31.74
N SER A 205 31.53 -15.68 -31.41
CA SER A 205 31.07 -14.71 -32.43
C SER A 205 32.17 -13.78 -32.97
N VAL A 206 33.37 -13.80 -32.38
CA VAL A 206 34.53 -13.04 -32.90
C VAL A 206 35.38 -13.89 -33.86
N VAL A 207 35.25 -15.22 -33.83
CA VAL A 207 36.00 -16.12 -34.71
C VAL A 207 35.37 -16.24 -36.10
N ASP A 208 34.03 -16.18 -36.21
CA ASP A 208 33.31 -16.34 -37.50
C ASP A 208 33.55 -15.19 -38.49
N LEU A 209 33.91 -13.99 -38.02
CA LEU A 209 34.25 -12.86 -38.90
C LEU A 209 35.70 -12.96 -39.44
N SER A 210 36.57 -13.74 -38.80
CA SER A 210 37.96 -13.91 -39.25
C SER A 210 38.13 -15.03 -40.29
N GLU A 211 37.30 -16.09 -40.24
CA GLU A 211 37.33 -17.15 -41.25
C GLU A 211 36.73 -16.74 -42.60
N PHE A 212 35.80 -15.78 -42.61
CA PHE A 212 35.17 -15.32 -43.85
C PHE A 212 36.10 -14.47 -44.74
N ASP A 213 37.09 -13.81 -44.14
CA ASP A 213 38.01 -12.92 -44.88
C ASP A 213 39.28 -13.64 -45.38
N GLN A 214 39.63 -14.79 -44.79
CA GLN A 214 40.80 -15.56 -45.19
C GLN A 214 40.56 -16.40 -46.46
N LYS A 215 39.30 -16.74 -46.77
CA LYS A 215 38.91 -17.53 -47.95
C LYS A 215 38.85 -16.73 -49.26
N ARG A 216 39.00 -15.41 -49.23
CA ARG A 216 38.98 -14.53 -50.42
C ARG A 216 40.35 -14.13 -50.97
N ARG A 217 41.45 -14.53 -50.33
CA ARG A 217 42.81 -14.17 -50.76
C ARG A 217 43.61 -15.29 -51.43
N VAL A 218 43.01 -16.46 -51.66
CA VAL A 218 43.70 -17.58 -52.33
C VAL A 218 42.79 -18.19 -53.40
N SER A 219 42.79 -17.56 -54.58
CA SER A 219 42.48 -18.21 -55.87
C SER A 219 43.15 -17.44 -56.99
#